data_AF-A0A6A4QBS3-F1
#
_entry.id   AF-A0A6A4QBS3-F1
#
_cell.length_a   1.000
_cell.length_b   1.000
_cell.length_c   1.000
_cell.angle_alpha   90.00
_cell.angle_beta   90.00
_cell.angle_gamma   90.00
#
_symmetry.space_group_name_H-M   'P 1'
#
loop_
_entity.id
_entity.type
_entity.pdbx_description
1 polymer ?
#
loop_
_entity_poly.entity_id
_entity_poly.type
_entity_poly.pdbx_seq_one_letter_code
_entity_poly.pdbx_strand_id
1 'polypeptide(L)'
;MGGGEEEEEEFIEADNAEAIITTIEHKSHKIESLLKQYKPVEALKTALEGTQAMTGDERCKSAHWLVVHRAIMAIKDVDGVLSSLDPEYYDILMKYLYRGLATGDRPTCDQCLRLHEKLTEKAGLGCILRFLTDTVNTV
;
A
#
# COMPACT_ATOMS: atom_id res chain seq x y z
N MET A 1 29.31 -27.03 3.85
CA MET A 1 28.44 -26.61 4.96
C MET A 1 28.23 -25.10 4.80
N GLY A 2 27.14 -24.71 4.17
CA GLY A 2 26.68 -23.33 4.11
C GLY A 2 25.17 -23.42 4.24
N GLY A 3 24.69 -23.43 5.47
CA GLY A 3 23.26 -23.36 5.75
C GLY A 3 22.81 -21.97 5.32
N GLY A 4 21.98 -21.91 4.28
CA GLY A 4 21.14 -20.74 4.06
C GLY A 4 20.16 -20.70 5.22
N GLU A 5 20.24 -19.65 6.03
CA GLU A 5 19.19 -19.29 6.95
C GLU A 5 18.01 -18.85 6.07
N GLU A 6 17.07 -19.77 5.85
CA GLU A 6 15.73 -19.44 5.39
C GLU A 6 15.14 -18.56 6.49
N GLU A 7 15.02 -17.26 6.24
CA GLU A 7 14.17 -16.38 7.05
C GLU A 7 12.75 -16.93 6.92
N GLU A 8 12.34 -17.74 7.90
CA GLU A 8 10.95 -18.14 8.10
C GLU A 8 10.13 -16.86 8.30
N GLU A 9 9.52 -16.39 7.21
CA GLU A 9 8.44 -15.42 7.28
C GLU A 9 7.37 -15.99 8.22
N GLU A 10 7.22 -15.37 9.39
CA GLU A 10 6.24 -15.71 10.39
C GLU A 10 4.83 -15.52 9.80
N PHE A 11 4.31 -16.59 9.19
CA PHE A 11 2.98 -16.63 8.61
C PHE A 11 1.99 -16.49 9.76
N ILE A 12 1.42 -15.30 9.93
CA ILE A 12 0.44 -15.02 10.97
C ILE A 12 -0.70 -16.03 10.80
N GLU A 13 -0.84 -16.94 11.77
CA GLU A 13 -1.89 -17.95 11.81
C GLU A 13 -3.25 -17.28 11.59
N ALA A 14 -4.10 -17.93 10.79
CA ALA A 14 -5.37 -17.41 10.26
C ALA A 14 -6.45 -17.07 11.32
N ASP A 15 -6.10 -17.01 12.60
CA ASP A 15 -7.03 -16.97 13.73
C ASP A 15 -7.47 -15.56 14.14
N ASN A 16 -7.37 -14.56 13.25
CA ASN A 16 -8.03 -13.28 13.50
C ASN A 16 -8.37 -12.41 12.28
N ALA A 17 -8.88 -13.01 11.19
CA ALA A 17 -9.36 -12.24 10.04
C ALA A 17 -10.37 -11.15 10.46
N GLU A 18 -11.26 -11.46 11.41
CA GLU A 18 -12.26 -10.54 11.95
C GLU A 18 -11.65 -9.37 12.75
N ALA A 19 -10.63 -9.56 13.60
CA ALA A 19 -9.99 -8.42 14.25
C ALA A 19 -9.09 -7.63 13.28
N ILE A 20 -8.51 -8.29 12.27
CA ILE A 20 -7.81 -7.59 11.19
C ILE A 20 -8.80 -6.69 10.45
N ILE A 21 -9.97 -7.20 10.05
CA ILE A 21 -11.04 -6.41 9.43
C ILE A 21 -11.48 -5.28 10.34
N THR A 22 -11.72 -5.56 11.63
CA THR A 22 -12.08 -4.53 12.62
C THR A 22 -11.00 -3.44 12.69
N THR A 23 -9.71 -3.81 12.68
CA THR A 23 -8.60 -2.87 12.67
C THR A 23 -8.57 -2.03 11.40
N ILE A 24 -8.86 -2.64 10.24
CA ILE A 24 -8.96 -1.96 8.95
C ILE A 24 -10.13 -0.96 8.95
N GLU A 25 -11.27 -1.31 9.54
CA GLU A 25 -12.42 -0.39 9.70
C GLU A 25 -12.06 0.83 10.55
N HIS A 26 -11.38 0.63 11.68
CA HIS A 26 -10.88 1.74 12.51
C HIS A 26 -9.90 2.64 11.73
N LYS A 27 -8.98 2.04 10.95
CA LYS A 27 -8.08 2.78 10.06
C LYS A 27 -8.85 3.58 9.01
N SER A 28 -9.87 2.98 8.40
CA SER A 28 -10.74 3.61 7.40
C SER A 28 -11.35 4.90 7.95
N HIS A 29 -11.91 4.88 9.17
CA HIS A 29 -12.45 6.08 9.82
C HIS A 29 -11.40 7.15 10.08
N LYS A 30 -10.19 6.76 10.53
CA LYS A 30 -9.09 7.69 10.75
C LYS A 30 -8.67 8.37 9.44
N ILE A 31 -8.59 7.61 8.35
CA ILE A 31 -8.24 8.12 7.01
C ILE A 31 -9.30 9.08 6.50
N GLU A 32 -10.58 8.76 6.63
CA GLU A 32 -11.66 9.69 6.27
C GLU A 32 -11.55 11.01 7.04
N SER A 33 -11.22 10.96 8.33
CA SER A 33 -11.01 12.17 9.14
C SER A 33 -9.82 12.99 8.65
N LEU A 34 -8.69 12.34 8.33
CA LEU A 34 -7.50 13.02 7.80
C LEU A 34 -7.75 13.66 6.43
N LEU A 35 -8.48 12.97 5.55
CA LEU A 35 -8.85 13.50 4.24
C LEU A 35 -9.77 14.73 4.36
N LYS A 36 -10.73 14.73 5.31
CA LYS A 36 -11.58 15.90 5.61
C LYS A 36 -10.77 17.08 6.16
N GLN A 37 -9.65 16.81 6.82
CA GLN A 37 -8.72 17.83 7.33
C GLN A 37 -7.69 18.28 6.29
N TYR A 38 -7.82 17.86 5.03
CA TYR A 38 -6.85 18.15 3.95
C TYR A 38 -5.43 17.68 4.27
N LYS A 39 -5.32 16.51 4.92
CA LYS A 39 -4.05 15.85 5.29
C LYS A 39 -3.84 14.56 4.48
N PRO A 40 -3.59 14.66 3.16
CA PRO A 40 -3.48 13.49 2.28
C PRO A 40 -2.20 12.67 2.55
N VAL A 41 -1.11 13.30 3.01
CA VAL A 41 0.15 12.61 3.30
C VAL A 41 -0.02 11.70 4.51
N GLU A 42 -0.59 12.21 5.60
CA GLU A 42 -0.84 11.44 6.81
C GLU A 42 -1.89 10.36 6.59
N ALA A 43 -2.89 10.63 5.75
CA ALA A 43 -3.87 9.63 5.33
C ALA A 43 -3.21 8.49 4.58
N LEU A 44 -2.32 8.80 3.62
CA LEU A 44 -1.56 7.80 2.87
C LEU A 44 -0.64 6.98 3.78
N LYS A 45 0.14 7.63 4.66
CA LYS A 45 1.00 6.93 5.64
C LYS A 45 0.17 5.98 6.50
N THR A 46 -0.94 6.46 7.08
CA THR A 46 -1.85 5.64 7.88
C THR A 46 -2.41 4.44 7.10
N ALA A 47 -2.66 4.60 5.80
CA ALA A 47 -3.17 3.52 4.95
C ALA A 47 -2.10 2.48 4.62
N LEU A 48 -0.84 2.90 4.44
CA LEU A 48 0.28 2.03 4.11
C LEU A 48 0.89 1.34 5.35
N GLU A 49 0.78 1.96 6.53
CA GLU A 49 1.21 1.40 7.81
C GLU A 49 0.58 0.03 8.09
N GLY A 50 1.37 -0.92 8.59
CA GLY A 50 0.89 -2.26 8.97
C GLY A 50 0.47 -3.14 7.78
N THR A 51 0.74 -2.73 6.54
CA THR A 51 0.56 -3.58 5.35
C THR A 51 1.53 -4.77 5.34
N GLN A 52 2.59 -4.75 6.15
CA GLN A 52 3.60 -5.82 6.18
C GLN A 52 3.14 -7.05 6.98
N ALA A 53 2.06 -6.94 7.77
CA ALA A 53 1.50 -8.02 8.58
C ALA A 53 0.42 -8.83 7.82
N MET A 54 0.57 -9.02 6.51
CA MET A 54 -0.51 -9.49 5.64
C MET A 54 -0.72 -11.00 5.72
N THR A 55 -1.87 -11.35 6.28
CA THR A 55 -2.51 -12.67 6.23
C THR A 55 -2.72 -13.15 4.79
N GLY A 56 -2.73 -14.47 4.58
CA GLY A 56 -3.15 -15.09 3.33
C GLY A 56 -4.64 -14.89 2.98
N ASP A 57 -5.45 -14.27 3.86
CA ASP A 57 -6.89 -14.07 3.63
C ASP A 57 -7.19 -12.92 2.63
N GLU A 58 -7.83 -13.29 1.51
CA GLU A 58 -8.23 -12.37 0.45
C GLU A 58 -9.24 -11.29 0.89
N ARG A 59 -10.06 -11.56 1.91
CA ARG A 59 -11.01 -10.58 2.47
C ARG A 59 -10.25 -9.44 3.15
N CYS A 60 -9.21 -9.77 3.92
CA CYS A 60 -8.36 -8.78 4.58
C CYS A 60 -7.60 -7.95 3.53
N LYS A 61 -7.02 -8.59 2.51
CA LYS A 61 -6.38 -7.88 1.39
C LYS A 61 -7.34 -6.95 0.66
N SER A 62 -8.57 -7.39 0.42
CA SER A 62 -9.62 -6.59 -0.23
C SER A 62 -10.10 -5.43 0.64
N ALA A 63 -10.22 -5.64 1.95
CA ALA A 63 -10.57 -4.57 2.88
C ALA A 63 -9.47 -3.51 2.95
N HIS A 64 -8.20 -3.94 3.03
CA HIS A 64 -7.06 -3.02 3.07
C HIS A 64 -6.89 -2.26 1.75
N TRP A 65 -7.17 -2.91 0.62
CA TRP A 65 -7.24 -2.25 -0.70
C TRP A 65 -8.10 -1.02 -0.66
N LEU A 66 -9.33 -1.17 -0.16
CA LEU A 66 -10.36 -0.13 -0.26
C LEU A 66 -9.92 1.12 0.49
N VAL A 67 -9.22 0.91 1.61
CA VAL A 67 -8.66 1.97 2.44
C VAL A 67 -7.50 2.67 1.74
N VAL A 68 -6.56 1.93 1.14
CA VAL A 68 -5.41 2.48 0.42
C VAL A 68 -5.84 3.16 -0.88
N HIS A 69 -6.73 2.54 -1.65
CA HIS A 69 -7.31 3.08 -2.88
C HIS A 69 -7.97 4.43 -2.62
N ARG A 70 -8.75 4.54 -1.54
CA ARG A 70 -9.35 5.81 -1.14
C ARG A 70 -8.31 6.91 -0.87
N ALA A 71 -7.22 6.57 -0.17
CA ALA A 71 -6.13 7.52 0.08
C ALA A 71 -5.44 7.93 -1.23
N ILE A 72 -5.14 6.98 -2.12
CA ILE A 72 -4.53 7.20 -3.44
C ILE A 72 -5.39 8.15 -4.30
N MET A 73 -6.70 7.89 -4.36
CA MET A 73 -7.64 8.67 -5.16
C MET A 73 -7.87 10.09 -4.60
N ALA A 74 -7.58 10.32 -3.32
CA ALA A 74 -7.70 11.64 -2.71
C ALA A 74 -6.47 12.55 -2.98
N ILE A 75 -5.38 12.02 -3.52
CA ILE A 75 -4.15 12.78 -3.80
C ILE A 75 -4.39 13.69 -5.02
N LYS A 76 -4.38 15.00 -4.79
CA LYS A 76 -4.46 16.02 -5.84
C LYS A 76 -3.08 16.51 -6.27
N ASP A 77 -2.21 16.76 -5.30
CA ASP A 77 -0.83 17.19 -5.48
C ASP A 77 0.11 15.99 -5.30
N VAL A 78 0.47 15.36 -6.43
CA VAL A 78 1.31 14.15 -6.45
C VAL A 78 2.73 14.47 -5.98
N ASP A 79 3.34 15.52 -6.54
CA ASP A 79 4.71 15.90 -6.23
C ASP A 79 4.86 16.32 -4.76
N GLY A 80 3.92 17.10 -4.21
CA GLY A 80 3.93 17.50 -2.81
C GLY A 80 3.76 16.32 -1.83
N VAL A 81 2.86 15.39 -2.15
CA VAL A 81 2.65 14.19 -1.33
C VAL A 81 3.88 13.30 -1.33
N LEU A 82 4.44 13.00 -2.51
CA LEU A 82 5.63 12.16 -2.62
C LEU A 82 6.85 12.83 -2.01
N SER A 83 6.99 14.15 -2.09
CA SER A 83 8.05 14.91 -1.41
C SER A 83 8.07 14.70 0.10
N SER A 84 6.88 14.57 0.72
CA SER A 84 6.69 14.45 2.17
C SER A 84 6.57 13.01 2.67
N LEU A 85 6.44 12.04 1.76
CA LEU A 85 6.34 10.62 2.07
C LEU A 85 7.73 10.03 2.35
N ASP A 86 7.84 9.27 3.44
CA ASP A 86 9.10 8.64 3.85
C ASP A 86 9.49 7.50 2.88
N PRO A 87 10.79 7.31 2.59
CA PRO A 87 11.25 6.31 1.62
C PRO A 87 10.83 4.86 1.95
N GLU A 88 10.62 4.54 3.22
CA GLU A 88 10.13 3.21 3.67
C GLU A 88 8.77 2.83 3.05
N TYR A 89 7.96 3.82 2.68
CA TYR A 89 6.63 3.58 2.09
C TYR A 89 6.64 3.42 0.58
N TYR A 90 7.74 3.71 -0.11
CA TYR A 90 7.78 3.74 -1.58
C TYR A 90 7.49 2.38 -2.19
N ASP A 91 7.97 1.33 -1.54
CA ASP A 91 7.88 -0.04 -2.05
C ASP A 91 6.47 -0.58 -1.87
N ILE A 92 5.90 -0.32 -0.69
CA ILE A 92 4.51 -0.67 -0.36
C ILE A 92 3.56 0.13 -1.26
N LEU A 93 3.83 1.42 -1.49
CA LEU A 93 3.04 2.21 -2.41
C LEU A 93 3.12 1.63 -3.83
N MET A 94 4.31 1.28 -4.32
CA MET A 94 4.49 0.69 -5.65
C MET A 94 3.66 -0.58 -5.84
N LYS A 95 3.64 -1.48 -4.85
CA LYS A 95 2.77 -2.68 -4.83
C LYS A 95 1.30 -2.31 -5.06
N TYR A 96 0.78 -1.35 -4.30
CA TYR A 96 -0.61 -0.90 -4.44
C TYR A 96 -0.91 -0.17 -5.75
N LEU A 97 0.07 0.51 -6.34
CA LEU A 97 -0.09 1.10 -7.66
C LEU A 97 -0.30 0.01 -8.72
N TYR A 98 0.52 -1.05 -8.71
CA TYR A 98 0.32 -2.18 -9.62
C TYR A 98 -1.00 -2.92 -9.38
N ARG A 99 -1.40 -3.10 -8.12
CA ARG A 99 -2.73 -3.62 -7.80
C ARG A 99 -3.85 -2.73 -8.37
N GLY A 100 -3.72 -1.42 -8.25
CA GLY A 100 -4.66 -0.45 -8.83
C GLY A 100 -4.71 -0.51 -10.35
N LEU A 101 -3.57 -0.65 -11.01
CA LEU A 101 -3.49 -0.83 -12.47
C LEU A 101 -4.17 -2.13 -12.92
N ALA A 102 -4.07 -3.20 -12.12
CA ALA A 102 -4.73 -4.48 -12.41
C ALA A 102 -6.27 -4.40 -12.37
N THR A 103 -6.86 -3.35 -11.77
CA THR A 103 -8.32 -3.16 -11.77
C THR A 103 -8.90 -2.85 -13.15
N GLY A 104 -8.10 -2.26 -14.05
CA GLY A 104 -8.55 -1.81 -15.38
C GLY A 104 -9.54 -0.63 -15.35
N ASP A 105 -9.86 -0.09 -14.18
CA ASP A 105 -10.73 1.08 -14.05
C ASP A 105 -9.97 2.34 -14.46
N ARG A 106 -10.50 3.08 -15.44
CA ARG A 106 -9.81 4.22 -16.06
C ARG A 106 -9.37 5.29 -15.05
N PRO A 107 -10.24 5.85 -14.19
CA PRO A 107 -9.80 6.88 -13.25
C PRO A 107 -8.77 6.34 -12.24
N THR A 108 -8.90 5.08 -11.81
CA THR A 108 -7.88 4.44 -10.96
C THR A 108 -6.55 4.31 -11.69
N CYS A 109 -6.56 3.83 -12.93
CA CYS A 109 -5.35 3.64 -13.74
C CYS A 109 -4.64 4.97 -14.02
N ASP A 110 -5.38 6.00 -14.42
CA ASP A 110 -4.83 7.34 -14.68
C ASP A 110 -4.15 7.90 -13.42
N GLN A 111 -4.76 7.75 -12.24
CA GLN A 111 -4.18 8.19 -10.98
C GLN A 111 -2.95 7.36 -10.60
N CYS A 112 -3.01 6.03 -10.75
CA CYS A 112 -1.90 5.13 -10.47
C CYS A 112 -0.69 5.42 -11.36
N LEU A 113 -0.89 5.69 -12.65
CA LEU A 113 0.20 6.02 -13.58
C LEU A 113 0.88 7.34 -13.22
N ARG A 114 0.11 8.37 -12.84
CA ARG A 114 0.68 9.67 -12.39
C ARG A 114 1.54 9.51 -11.14
N LEU A 115 1.07 8.75 -10.17
CA LEU A 115 1.84 8.45 -8.96
C LEU A 115 3.06 7.59 -9.26
N HIS A 116 2.92 6.59 -10.14
CA HIS A 116 3.99 5.69 -10.52
C HIS A 116 5.15 6.44 -11.19
N GLU A 117 4.86 7.30 -12.18
CA GLU A 117 5.85 8.14 -12.85
C GLU A 117 6.67 8.94 -11.83
N LYS A 118 5.99 9.71 -10.97
CA LYS A 118 6.64 10.57 -9.97
C LYS A 118 7.37 9.82 -8.88
N LEU A 119 6.82 8.69 -8.44
CA LEU A 119 7.47 7.82 -7.47
C LEU A 119 8.77 7.24 -8.06
N THR A 120 8.75 6.84 -9.34
CA THR A 120 9.92 6.30 -10.03
C THR A 120 10.98 7.38 -10.25
N GLU A 121 10.60 8.61 -10.58
CA GLU A 121 11.52 9.75 -10.66
C GLU A 121 12.25 9.98 -9.33
N LYS A 122 11.53 9.84 -8.20
CA LYS A 122 12.08 10.10 -6.85
C LYS A 122 12.87 8.92 -6.27
N ALA A 123 12.35 7.70 -6.38
CA ALA A 123 12.90 6.49 -5.75
C ALA A 123 13.86 5.72 -6.67
N GLY A 124 13.87 6.04 -7.97
CA GLY A 124 14.57 5.28 -9.01
C GLY A 124 13.87 3.96 -9.37
N LEU A 125 14.46 3.22 -10.31
CA LEU A 125 13.90 1.96 -10.83
C LEU A 125 13.91 0.81 -9.80
N GLY A 126 14.62 0.96 -8.68
CA GLY A 126 14.75 -0.07 -7.65
C GLY A 126 13.41 -0.48 -7.04
N CYS A 127 12.46 0.46 -6.87
CA CYS A 127 11.14 0.15 -6.33
C CYS A 127 10.31 -0.73 -7.28
N ILE A 128 10.45 -0.54 -8.59
CA ILE A 128 9.81 -1.39 -9.61
C ILE A 128 10.44 -2.77 -9.61
N LEU A 129 11.79 -2.85 -9.63
CA LEU A 129 12.48 -4.15 -9.69
C LEU A 129 12.15 -5.01 -8.48
N ARG A 130 12.20 -4.44 -7.28
CA ARG A 130 11.83 -5.15 -6.05
C ARG A 130 10.37 -5.59 -6.04
N PHE A 131 9.45 -4.82 -6.62
CA PHE A 131 8.07 -5.25 -6.84
C PHE A 131 8.00 -6.45 -7.79
N LEU A 132 8.68 -6.39 -8.94
CA LEU A 132 8.65 -7.47 -9.94
C LEU A 132 9.30 -8.76 -9.46
N THR A 133 10.29 -8.66 -8.56
CA THR A 133 10.95 -9.82 -7.94
C THR A 133 10.25 -10.30 -6.69
N ASP A 134 9.22 -9.61 -6.22
CA ASP A 134 8.48 -10.01 -5.03
C ASP A 134 7.62 -11.23 -5.33
N THR A 135 7.93 -12.35 -4.68
CA THR A 135 7.21 -13.62 -4.82
C THR A 135 6.05 -13.73 -3.84
N VAL A 136 5.93 -12.82 -2.88
CA VAL A 136 4.88 -12.83 -1.86
C VAL A 136 3.81 -11.82 -2.25
N ASN A 137 2.65 -12.30 -2.68
CA ASN A 137 1.53 -11.40 -3.00
C ASN A 137 0.86 -10.88 -1.72
N THR A 138 1.44 -9.83 -1.16
CA THR A 138 1.00 -9.21 0.10
C THR A 138 -0.09 -8.16 -0.07
N VAL A 139 -0.41 -7.73 -1.31
CA VAL A 139 -1.43 -6.69 -1.56
C VAL A 139 -2.57 -7.21 -2.41
#